data_AF-A0A3M1P053-F1
#
_entry.id   AF-A0A3M1P053-F1
#
_cell.length_a   1.000
_cell.length_b   1.000
_cell.length_c   1.000
_cell.angle_alpha   90.00
_cell.angle_beta   90.00
_cell.angle_gamma   90.00
#
_symmetry.space_group_name_H-M   'P 1'
#
loop_
_entity.id
_entity.type
_entity.pdbx_description
1 polymer ?
#
loop_
_entity_poly.entity_id
_entity_poly.type
_entity_poly.pdbx_seq_one_letter_code
_entity_poly.pdbx_strand_id
1 'polypeptide(L)'
;MSRLFQVWFAFVLLWLVSIPTRAHGAGPDKKSIYMGAVSCRPCHLSPKSGAQFKVWQAGPHARAYRTLASQQAAALAKRLGIAEPQSSPRCLKCHVTAFGVESNLKSPKLTLEEGVSCEACHGPGSRYRGRKVMREIASGKRVGTD
;
A
#
# COMPACT_ATOMS: atom_id res chain seq x y z
N MET A 1 -48.28 -28.95 -40.02
CA MET A 1 -47.58 -28.06 -39.05
C MET A 1 -46.81 -28.95 -38.08
N SER A 2 -45.87 -29.76 -38.62
CA SER A 2 -44.44 -29.50 -38.80
C SER A 2 -43.63 -29.76 -37.52
N ARG A 3 -43.21 -31.03 -37.38
CA ARG A 3 -42.21 -31.58 -36.46
C ARG A 3 -40.81 -30.99 -36.69
N LEU A 4 -40.71 -29.66 -36.75
CA LEU A 4 -39.49 -28.92 -37.10
C LEU A 4 -38.99 -28.02 -35.97
N PHE A 5 -39.67 -27.97 -34.82
CA PHE A 5 -39.27 -27.12 -33.68
C PHE A 5 -38.51 -27.84 -32.56
N GLN A 6 -38.31 -29.15 -32.65
CA GLN A 6 -37.79 -29.97 -31.53
C GLN A 6 -36.35 -30.48 -31.71
N VAL A 7 -35.61 -29.95 -32.68
CA VAL A 7 -34.20 -30.33 -32.93
C VAL A 7 -33.23 -29.15 -32.72
N TRP A 8 -33.74 -27.94 -32.48
CA TRP A 8 -32.96 -26.71 -32.27
C TRP A 8 -32.58 -26.44 -30.81
N PHE A 9 -32.61 -27.44 -29.93
CA PHE A 9 -32.15 -27.29 -28.53
C PHE A 9 -30.96 -28.18 -28.16
N ALA A 10 -30.44 -28.99 -29.10
CA ALA A 10 -29.36 -29.94 -28.82
C ALA A 10 -27.96 -29.47 -29.27
N PHE A 11 -27.83 -28.38 -30.04
CA PHE A 11 -26.53 -27.94 -30.56
C PHE A 11 -25.90 -26.74 -29.85
N VAL A 12 -26.61 -26.06 -28.94
CA VAL A 12 -26.04 -24.95 -28.15
C VAL A 12 -25.34 -25.44 -26.87
N LEU A 13 -25.67 -26.64 -26.39
CA LEU A 13 -25.05 -27.19 -25.17
C LEU A 13 -23.66 -27.80 -25.38
N LEU A 14 -23.25 -28.06 -26.63
CA LEU A 14 -21.96 -28.69 -26.96
C LEU A 14 -20.92 -27.71 -27.55
N TRP A 15 -21.09 -26.40 -27.31
CA TRP A 15 -20.10 -25.37 -27.69
C TRP A 15 -19.63 -24.50 -26.51
N LEU A 16 -20.10 -24.77 -25.30
CA LEU A 16 -19.73 -24.04 -24.08
C LEU A 16 -18.70 -24.76 -23.19
N VAL A 17 -18.24 -25.96 -23.58
CA VAL A 17 -17.33 -26.79 -22.74
C VAL A 17 -15.87 -26.72 -23.20
N SER A 18 -15.53 -25.97 -24.25
CA SER A 18 -14.17 -25.96 -24.82
C SER A 18 -13.48 -24.60 -24.86
N ILE A 19 -13.88 -23.63 -24.02
CA ILE A 19 -13.04 -22.44 -23.84
C ILE A 19 -11.88 -22.85 -22.92
N PRO A 20 -10.63 -22.98 -23.40
CA PRO A 20 -9.51 -23.20 -22.52
C PRO A 20 -9.44 -21.99 -21.59
N THR A 21 -9.57 -22.24 -20.30
CA THR A 21 -9.25 -21.23 -19.29
C THR A 21 -7.78 -20.87 -19.49
N ARG A 22 -7.53 -19.70 -20.09
CA ARG A 22 -6.22 -19.07 -20.00
C ARG A 22 -6.01 -18.74 -18.54
N ALA A 23 -5.39 -19.69 -17.82
CA ALA A 23 -4.73 -19.41 -16.57
C ALA A 23 -3.70 -18.32 -16.87
N HIS A 24 -4.03 -17.09 -16.52
CA HIS A 24 -3.04 -16.03 -16.42
C HIS A 24 -2.10 -16.50 -15.32
N GLY A 25 -0.94 -17.02 -15.72
CA GLY A 25 0.08 -17.42 -14.79
C GLY A 25 0.42 -16.23 -13.91
N ALA A 26 -0.01 -16.29 -12.65
CA ALA A 26 0.54 -15.45 -11.60
C ALA A 26 2.03 -15.81 -11.55
N GLY A 27 2.88 -14.92 -12.06
CA GLY A 27 4.31 -15.01 -11.81
C GLY A 27 4.56 -15.02 -10.30
N PRO A 28 5.77 -15.40 -9.84
CA PRO A 28 6.05 -15.52 -8.42
C PRO A 28 5.67 -14.23 -7.69
N ASP A 29 4.69 -14.32 -6.79
CA ASP A 29 4.20 -13.21 -5.99
C ASP A 29 5.36 -12.67 -5.14
N LYS A 30 6.02 -11.62 -5.63
CA LYS A 30 7.00 -10.90 -4.82
C LYS A 30 6.23 -10.26 -3.68
N LYS A 31 6.48 -10.73 -2.45
CA LYS A 31 5.86 -10.17 -1.24
C LYS A 31 5.95 -8.64 -1.25
N SER A 32 4.82 -8.00 -0.99
CA SER A 32 4.70 -6.55 -0.93
C SER A 32 5.15 -6.08 0.46
N ILE A 33 6.41 -5.70 0.57
CA ILE A 33 7.08 -5.33 1.82
C ILE A 33 7.12 -3.81 1.95
N TYR A 34 6.64 -3.32 3.09
CA TYR A 34 6.87 -1.93 3.53
C TYR A 34 8.31 -1.80 4.03
N MET A 35 9.05 -0.88 3.43
CA MET A 35 10.51 -0.77 3.51
C MET A 35 10.99 0.32 4.46
N GLY A 36 10.10 1.20 4.92
CA GLY A 36 10.39 2.37 5.73
C GLY A 36 10.99 3.52 4.92
N ALA A 37 10.71 4.74 5.36
CA ALA A 37 11.11 5.99 4.70
C ALA A 37 12.62 6.08 4.45
N VAL A 38 13.43 5.48 5.33
CA VAL A 38 14.89 5.47 5.21
C VAL A 38 15.37 4.81 3.92
N SER A 39 14.58 3.89 3.36
CA SER A 39 14.86 3.24 2.08
C SER A 39 14.65 4.19 0.89
N CYS A 40 13.81 5.21 1.03
CA CYS A 40 13.52 6.23 0.01
C CYS A 40 14.59 7.34 -0.01
N ARG A 41 15.19 7.63 1.15
CA ARG A 41 16.15 8.73 1.37
C ARG A 41 17.24 8.84 0.31
N PRO A 42 17.99 7.78 -0.07
CA PRO A 42 19.14 7.93 -0.96
C PRO A 42 18.81 8.54 -2.33
N CYS A 43 17.59 8.32 -2.83
CA CYS A 43 17.15 8.86 -4.12
C CYS A 43 16.31 10.14 -3.99
N HIS A 44 15.63 10.34 -2.85
CA HIS A 44 14.66 11.44 -2.64
C HIS A 44 15.15 12.54 -1.68
N LEU A 45 16.46 12.58 -1.36
CA LEU A 45 17.05 13.61 -0.51
C LEU A 45 17.48 14.88 -1.26
N SER A 46 17.81 14.76 -2.55
CA SER A 46 18.43 15.84 -3.34
C SER A 46 17.41 16.80 -3.96
N PRO A 47 17.78 18.07 -4.24
CA PRO A 47 16.93 18.99 -4.98
C PRO A 47 16.53 18.49 -6.37
N LYS A 48 17.40 17.71 -7.05
CA LYS A 48 17.10 17.14 -8.38
C LYS A 48 15.90 16.20 -8.38
N SER A 49 15.66 15.54 -7.26
CA SER A 49 14.47 14.71 -7.08
C SER A 49 13.31 15.49 -6.48
N GLY A 50 13.44 16.77 -6.12
CA GLY A 50 12.41 17.54 -5.40
C GLY A 50 12.56 17.47 -3.87
N ALA A 51 13.65 16.88 -3.37
CA ALA A 51 13.98 16.76 -1.95
C ALA A 51 12.82 16.23 -1.07
N GLN A 52 11.99 15.31 -1.61
CA GLN A 52 10.76 14.86 -0.95
C GLN A 52 11.01 14.32 0.46
N PHE A 53 12.13 13.63 0.66
CA PHE A 53 12.49 13.11 1.98
C PHE A 53 12.66 14.25 3.00
N LYS A 54 13.31 15.37 2.61
CA LYS A 54 13.47 16.53 3.50
C LYS A 54 12.14 17.20 3.80
N VAL A 55 11.31 17.37 2.77
CA VAL A 55 9.97 17.97 2.91
C VAL A 55 9.09 17.14 3.84
N TRP A 56 9.04 15.82 3.63
CA TRP A 56 8.34 14.90 4.51
C TRP A 56 8.86 14.97 5.94
N GLN A 57 10.18 14.89 6.13
CA GLN A 57 10.83 14.88 7.45
C GLN A 57 10.53 16.16 8.25
N ALA A 58 10.44 17.31 7.56
CA ALA A 58 10.06 18.59 8.15
C ALA A 58 8.54 18.76 8.30
N GLY A 59 7.74 17.90 7.70
CA GLY A 59 6.27 17.96 7.67
C GLY A 59 5.59 17.33 8.90
N PRO A 60 4.27 17.54 9.04
CA PRO A 60 3.48 16.98 10.14
C PRO A 60 3.37 15.45 10.08
N HIS A 61 3.39 14.86 8.89
CA HIS A 61 3.31 13.41 8.71
C HIS A 61 4.47 12.66 9.38
N ALA A 62 5.72 13.15 9.25
CA ALA A 62 6.88 12.60 9.96
C ALA A 62 6.84 12.82 11.49
N ARG A 63 5.88 13.60 11.99
CA ARG A 63 5.64 13.84 13.42
C ARG A 63 4.39 13.14 13.94
N ALA A 64 3.61 12.49 13.08
CA ALA A 64 2.27 12.02 13.43
C ALA A 64 2.27 11.12 14.68
N TYR A 65 3.14 10.12 14.74
CA TYR A 65 3.27 9.25 15.92
C TYR A 65 3.70 10.01 17.18
N ARG A 66 4.59 10.99 17.06
CA ARG A 66 5.04 11.81 18.20
C ARG A 66 3.93 12.70 18.75
N THR A 67 3.04 13.19 17.88
CA THR A 67 1.87 13.98 18.31
C THR A 67 0.97 13.22 19.28
N LEU A 68 0.95 11.88 19.23
CA LEU A 68 0.18 11.06 20.16
C LEU A 68 0.68 11.14 21.62
N ALA A 69 1.93 11.54 21.85
CA ALA A 69 2.48 11.80 23.19
C ALA A 69 2.15 13.21 23.73
N SER A 70 1.40 14.03 22.98
CA SER A 70 1.07 15.40 23.41
C SER A 70 -0.01 15.43 24.49
N GLN A 71 -0.03 16.52 25.28
CA GLN A 71 -1.10 16.76 26.26
C GLN A 71 -2.48 16.83 25.59
N GLN A 72 -2.56 17.38 24.37
CA GLN A 72 -3.80 17.45 23.59
C GLN A 72 -4.29 16.04 23.21
N ALA A 73 -3.38 15.16 22.78
CA ALA A 73 -3.71 13.77 22.48
C ALA A 73 -4.19 13.04 23.76
N ALA A 74 -3.49 13.20 24.88
CA ALA A 74 -3.89 12.62 26.17
C ALA A 74 -5.27 13.11 26.63
N ALA A 75 -5.57 14.41 26.51
CA ALA A 75 -6.88 14.98 26.85
C ALA A 75 -8.01 14.44 25.95
N LEU A 76 -7.75 14.22 24.67
CA LEU A 76 -8.70 13.56 23.77
C LEU A 76 -8.86 12.07 24.13
N ALA A 77 -7.76 11.37 24.40
CA ALA A 77 -7.76 9.96 24.78
C ALA A 77 -8.63 9.69 26.00
N LYS A 78 -8.48 10.52 27.04
CA LYS A 78 -9.30 10.47 28.27
C LYS A 78 -10.80 10.59 27.95
N ARG A 79 -11.18 11.53 27.08
CA ARG A 79 -12.59 11.70 26.64
C ARG A 79 -13.12 10.52 25.84
N LEU A 80 -12.24 9.81 25.13
CA LEU A 80 -12.58 8.66 24.30
C LEU A 80 -12.44 7.30 25.03
N GLY A 81 -12.10 7.31 26.32
CA GLY A 81 -11.85 6.09 27.10
C GLY A 81 -10.61 5.32 26.63
N ILE A 82 -9.61 6.00 26.08
CA ILE A 82 -8.34 5.42 25.62
C ILE A 82 -7.27 5.72 26.65
N ALA A 83 -6.61 4.68 27.18
CA ALA A 83 -5.57 4.83 28.20
C ALA A 83 -4.29 5.47 27.63
N GLU A 84 -3.74 4.91 26.55
CA GLU A 84 -2.48 5.37 25.95
C GLU A 84 -2.62 5.50 24.42
N PRO A 85 -2.63 6.73 23.87
CA PRO A 85 -2.72 6.97 22.43
C PRO A 85 -1.64 6.27 21.60
N GLN A 86 -0.39 6.22 22.07
CA GLN A 86 0.73 5.66 21.30
C GLN A 86 0.70 4.14 21.18
N SER A 87 -0.10 3.44 21.99
CA SER A 87 -0.31 2.00 21.87
C SER A 87 -1.71 1.64 21.37
N SER A 88 -2.62 2.62 21.26
CA SER A 88 -4.00 2.38 20.87
C SER A 88 -4.15 2.14 19.35
N PRO A 89 -4.71 1.00 18.92
CA PRO A 89 -5.05 0.76 17.51
C PRO A 89 -5.95 1.86 16.91
N ARG A 90 -6.81 2.47 17.74
CA ARG A 90 -7.72 3.55 17.32
C ARG A 90 -6.96 4.80 16.84
N CYS A 91 -5.77 5.03 17.39
CA CYS A 91 -4.89 6.16 17.04
C CYS A 91 -3.88 5.74 15.97
N LEU A 92 -3.25 4.57 16.14
CA LEU A 92 -2.16 4.11 15.28
C LEU A 92 -2.59 3.86 13.83
N LYS A 93 -3.85 3.49 13.58
CA LYS A 93 -4.38 3.33 12.20
C LYS A 93 -4.16 4.53 11.28
N CYS A 94 -3.99 5.73 11.84
CA CYS A 94 -3.76 6.97 11.08
C CYS A 94 -2.42 7.65 11.39
N HIS A 95 -1.76 7.29 12.48
CA HIS A 95 -0.56 7.99 12.95
C HIS A 95 0.76 7.27 12.62
N VAL A 96 0.69 6.07 12.06
CA VAL A 96 1.86 5.33 11.58
C VAL A 96 1.60 4.71 10.21
N THR A 97 2.66 4.48 9.45
CA THR A 97 2.61 3.68 8.21
C THR A 97 2.43 2.20 8.51
N ALA A 98 1.59 1.52 7.73
CA ALA A 98 1.37 0.08 7.77
C ALA A 98 0.91 -0.47 9.13
N PHE A 99 0.11 0.28 9.90
CA PHE A 99 -0.57 -0.28 11.07
C PHE A 99 -1.43 -1.48 10.66
N GLY A 100 -1.44 -2.55 11.47
CA GLY A 100 -2.22 -3.76 11.18
C GLY A 100 -1.70 -4.65 10.04
N VAL A 101 -0.68 -4.22 9.29
CA VAL A 101 -0.03 -5.08 8.29
C VAL A 101 0.79 -6.18 9.00
N GLU A 102 0.72 -7.40 8.47
CA GLU A 102 1.47 -8.56 8.96
C GLU A 102 2.98 -8.27 9.10
N SER A 103 3.58 -8.77 10.18
CA SER A 103 4.99 -8.47 10.50
C SER A 103 5.96 -8.96 9.41
N ASN A 104 5.64 -10.07 8.75
CA ASN A 104 6.42 -10.61 7.63
C ASN A 104 6.32 -9.77 6.33
N LEU A 105 5.45 -8.75 6.30
CA LEU A 105 5.32 -7.76 5.22
C LEU A 105 5.94 -6.41 5.61
N LYS A 106 6.66 -6.34 6.73
CA LYS A 106 7.37 -5.14 7.18
C LYS A 106 8.87 -5.38 7.23
N SER A 107 9.62 -4.44 6.67
CA SER A 107 11.06 -4.41 6.86
C SER A 107 11.37 -4.06 8.32
N PRO A 108 12.45 -4.61 8.91
CA PRO A 108 12.96 -4.17 10.21
C PRO A 108 13.30 -2.66 10.28
N LYS A 109 13.39 -1.99 9.13
CA LYS A 109 13.65 -0.55 9.02
C LYS A 109 12.39 0.31 9.15
N LEU A 110 11.19 -0.28 9.06
CA LEU A 110 9.93 0.40 9.24
C LEU A 110 9.67 0.53 10.75
N THR A 111 9.53 1.76 11.22
CA THR A 111 9.39 2.08 12.66
C THR A 111 8.10 2.85 12.91
N LEU A 112 7.62 2.92 14.15
CA LEU A 112 6.44 3.75 14.44
C LEU A 112 6.83 5.24 14.41
N GLU A 113 8.08 5.55 14.75
CA GLU A 113 8.64 6.89 14.91
C GLU A 113 8.72 7.69 13.61
N GLU A 114 8.73 7.02 12.46
CA GLU A 114 8.62 7.70 11.16
C GLU A 114 7.20 8.28 10.92
N GLY A 115 6.22 7.90 11.74
CA GLY A 115 4.85 8.39 11.63
C GLY A 115 4.20 7.98 10.32
N VAL A 116 3.45 8.90 9.71
CA VAL A 116 2.90 8.73 8.36
C VAL A 116 4.03 8.99 7.38
N SER A 117 4.48 7.95 6.69
CA SER A 117 5.64 8.00 5.79
C SER A 117 5.27 7.77 4.33
N CYS A 118 6.27 7.70 3.46
CA CYS A 118 6.10 7.62 2.00
C CYS A 118 5.09 6.53 1.60
N GLU A 119 5.20 5.37 2.25
CA GLU A 119 4.44 4.17 1.91
C GLU A 119 3.00 4.18 2.44
N ALA A 120 2.62 5.16 3.26
CA ALA A 120 1.23 5.37 3.64
C ALA A 120 0.38 5.91 2.48
N CYS A 121 1.00 6.59 1.52
CA CYS A 121 0.36 7.06 0.28
C CYS A 121 0.80 6.26 -0.94
N HIS A 122 2.07 5.87 -1.03
CA HIS A 122 2.64 5.20 -2.20
C HIS A 122 2.64 3.66 -2.14
N GLY A 123 2.08 3.09 -1.06
CA GLY A 123 2.06 1.66 -0.83
C GLY A 123 3.45 1.02 -0.61
N PRO A 124 3.54 -0.32 -0.63
CA PRO A 124 4.75 -1.07 -0.26
C PRO A 124 5.92 -0.83 -1.22
N GLY A 125 7.01 -0.25 -0.71
CA GLY A 125 8.19 0.13 -1.46
C GLY A 125 8.88 -1.01 -2.20
N SER A 126 8.70 -2.27 -1.77
CA SER A 126 9.27 -3.41 -2.50
C SER A 126 8.75 -3.53 -3.93
N ARG A 127 7.56 -2.99 -4.23
CA ARG A 127 6.93 -3.03 -5.56
C ARG A 127 7.59 -2.08 -6.55
N TYR A 128 8.13 -0.96 -6.07
CA TYR A 128 8.55 0.14 -6.94
C TYR A 128 9.96 0.70 -6.70
N ARG A 129 10.61 0.46 -5.55
CA ARG A 129 11.92 1.05 -5.20
C ARG A 129 13.03 0.87 -6.24
N GLY A 130 12.90 -0.12 -7.14
CA GLY A 130 13.85 -0.36 -8.21
C GLY A 130 13.93 0.86 -9.12
N ARG A 131 15.13 1.38 -9.35
CA ARG A 131 15.34 2.62 -10.14
C ARG A 131 14.67 2.57 -11.52
N LYS A 132 14.67 1.41 -12.19
CA LYS A 132 13.98 1.21 -13.47
C LYS A 132 12.47 1.41 -13.32
N VAL A 133 11.86 0.77 -12.32
CA VAL A 133 10.42 0.85 -12.05
C VAL A 133 10.02 2.29 -11.71
N MET A 134 10.74 2.96 -10.82
CA MET A 134 10.47 4.38 -10.50
C MET A 134 10.55 5.29 -11.73
N ARG A 135 11.52 5.08 -12.64
CA ARG A 135 11.62 5.87 -13.87
C ARG A 135 10.49 5.60 -14.84
N GLU A 136 10.02 4.37 -14.93
CA GLU A 136 8.85 4.02 -15.74
C GLU A 136 7.59 4.68 -15.18
N ILE A 137 7.41 4.68 -13.85
CA ILE A 137 6.29 5.37 -13.18
C ILE A 137 6.36 6.88 -13.44
N ALA A 138 7.53 7.50 -13.21
CA ALA A 138 7.71 8.93 -13.41
C ALA A 138 7.54 9.38 -14.87
N SER A 139 7.81 8.50 -15.85
CA SER A 139 7.59 8.78 -17.27
C SER A 139 6.21 8.38 -17.79
N GLY A 140 5.32 7.88 -16.93
CA GLY A 140 3.99 7.40 -17.31
C GLY A 140 3.99 6.08 -18.09
N LYS A 141 5.14 5.44 -18.28
CA LYS A 141 5.25 4.13 -18.95
C LYS A 141 4.69 2.99 -18.11
N ARG A 142 4.53 3.21 -16.81
CA ARG A 142 3.95 2.27 -15.85
C ARG A 142 3.03 3.03 -14.91
N VAL A 143 1.86 2.47 -14.62
CA VAL A 143 0.95 3.00 -13.58
C VAL A 143 1.62 2.85 -12.21
N GLY A 144 1.35 3.78 -11.30
CA GLY A 144 1.75 3.68 -9.89
C GLY A 144 1.33 2.35 -9.26
N THR A 145 1.98 2.02 -8.15
CA THR A 145 1.73 0.76 -7.42
C THR A 145 1.04 1.01 -6.08
N ASP A 146 0.48 2.20 -5.90
CA ASP A 146 -0.42 2.61 -4.83
C ASP A 146 -1.87 2.24 -5.12
#